data_AF-A0A7X3Q0V8-F1
#
_entry.id   AF-A0A7X3Q0V8-F1
#
_cell.length_a   1.000
_cell.length_b   1.000
_cell.length_c   1.000
_cell.angle_alpha   90.00
_cell.angle_beta   90.00
_cell.angle_gamma   90.00
#
_symmetry.space_group_name_H-M   'P 1'
#
loop_
_entity.id
_entity.type
_entity.pdbx_description
1 polymer ?
#
loop_
_entity_poly.entity_id
_entity_poly.type
_entity_poly.pdbx_seq_one_letter_code
_entity_poly.pdbx_strand_id
1 'polypeptide(L)'
;MSNAKLGLLVLWPTFWTGFPLKMVAALLMLAAGVHPWEGVGLEALLVLSIPIDVWALGLCSRTVFLERLSVDPPKGTGLRLWGLWAVFSVVYLPLLFMILGGVKSLAQSAVHATLHFVESNVIVIPIAEKISLELVMWGLPATIVLIILVYGWLFGLGALAQRFVRASTPVEGAFQDIVSKWDLLRIPRDQPLLLTAFTGTGVVLIMVFWGLLPVSTPHPHEEYEFVDVQKVEKKIVPKKVIKSAEQVLARAEATLKELEKENPAAETAKGEKGAAGQEKPSTQATPAAAKKPAATGAAGSDGHDHDHGDHQH
;
A
#
# COMPACT_ATOMS: atom_id res chain seq x y z
N MET A 1 -23.65 -11.86 -22.06
CA MET A 1 -23.46 -10.87 -20.97
C MET A 1 -24.04 -9.52 -21.42
N SER A 2 -24.73 -8.77 -20.57
CA SER A 2 -25.26 -7.45 -20.96
C SER A 2 -24.15 -6.40 -21.06
N ASN A 3 -24.30 -5.42 -21.97
CA ASN A 3 -23.29 -4.37 -22.17
C ASN A 3 -23.02 -3.59 -20.88
N ALA A 4 -24.06 -3.17 -20.16
CA ALA A 4 -23.89 -2.44 -18.89
C ALA A 4 -23.10 -3.25 -17.84
N LYS A 5 -23.34 -4.57 -17.77
CA LYS A 5 -22.58 -5.45 -16.87
C LYS A 5 -21.11 -5.55 -17.29
N LEU A 6 -20.83 -5.62 -18.60
CA LEU A 6 -19.46 -5.65 -19.11
C LEU A 6 -18.73 -4.32 -18.83
N GLY A 7 -19.39 -3.19 -19.09
CA GLY A 7 -18.87 -1.87 -18.78
C GLY A 7 -18.53 -1.73 -17.30
N LEU A 8 -19.42 -2.17 -16.41
CA LEU A 8 -19.18 -2.16 -14.96
C LEU A 8 -18.03 -3.08 -14.56
N LEU A 9 -17.98 -4.32 -15.07
CA LEU A 9 -16.92 -5.27 -14.72
C LEU A 9 -15.54 -4.80 -15.15
N VAL A 10 -15.43 -4.01 -16.22
CA VAL A 10 -14.14 -3.46 -16.65
C VAL A 10 -13.85 -2.14 -15.92
N LEU A 11 -14.81 -1.22 -15.85
CA LEU A 11 -14.61 0.11 -15.27
C LEU A 11 -14.32 0.06 -13.77
N TRP A 12 -15.06 -0.74 -13.01
CA TRP A 12 -14.95 -0.79 -11.56
C TRP A 12 -13.55 -1.20 -11.07
N PRO A 13 -12.97 -2.33 -11.48
CA PRO A 13 -11.60 -2.68 -11.09
C PRO A 13 -10.58 -1.74 -11.71
N THR A 14 -10.81 -1.20 -12.91
CA THR A 14 -9.91 -0.20 -13.52
C THR A 14 -9.77 1.04 -12.63
N PHE A 15 -10.89 1.57 -12.13
CA PHE A 15 -10.90 2.71 -11.22
C PHE A 15 -10.09 2.42 -9.95
N TRP A 16 -10.36 1.30 -9.27
CA TRP A 16 -9.67 0.95 -8.03
C TRP A 16 -8.20 0.58 -8.21
N THR A 17 -7.80 0.17 -9.41
CA THR A 17 -6.39 -0.14 -9.70
C THR A 17 -5.59 1.13 -9.97
N GLY A 18 -6.17 2.10 -10.68
CA GLY A 18 -5.52 3.38 -10.96
C GLY A 18 -5.57 4.37 -9.80
N PHE A 19 -6.66 4.38 -9.02
CA PHE A 19 -6.93 5.40 -8.01
C PHE A 19 -5.84 5.50 -6.91
N PRO A 20 -5.39 4.41 -6.26
CA PRO A 20 -4.34 4.50 -5.24
C PRO A 20 -3.03 5.09 -5.79
N LEU A 21 -2.69 4.76 -7.03
CA LEU A 21 -1.47 5.26 -7.67
C LEU A 21 -1.54 6.76 -7.94
N LYS A 22 -2.71 7.25 -8.35
CA LYS A 22 -2.97 8.69 -8.49
C LYS A 22 -2.94 9.40 -7.14
N MET A 23 -3.44 8.76 -6.07
CA MET A 23 -3.40 9.32 -4.71
C MET A 23 -1.97 9.47 -4.21
N VAL A 24 -1.08 8.50 -4.46
CA VAL A 24 0.35 8.64 -4.13
C VAL A 24 0.95 9.85 -4.84
N ALA A 25 0.68 10.03 -6.13
CA ALA A 25 1.17 11.19 -6.87
C ALA A 25 0.61 12.51 -6.32
N ALA A 26 -0.70 12.56 -6.00
CA ALA A 26 -1.33 13.74 -5.40
C ALA A 26 -0.73 14.10 -4.03
N LEU A 27 -0.42 13.09 -3.21
CA LEU A 27 0.24 13.29 -1.91
C LEU A 27 1.68 13.79 -2.07
N LEU A 28 2.42 13.31 -3.07
CA LEU A 28 3.76 13.80 -3.38
C LEU A 28 3.74 15.26 -3.86
N MET A 29 2.75 15.63 -4.67
CA MET A 29 2.54 17.03 -5.07
C MET A 29 2.24 17.93 -3.87
N LEU A 30 1.38 17.47 -2.97
CA LEU A 30 1.07 18.20 -1.74
C LEU A 30 2.31 18.36 -0.85
N ALA A 31 3.14 17.32 -0.74
CA ALA A 31 4.42 17.39 -0.03
C ALA A 31 5.40 18.38 -0.67
N ALA A 32 5.35 18.55 -2.00
CA ALA A 32 6.12 19.54 -2.74
C ALA A 32 5.54 20.97 -2.68
N GLY A 33 4.46 21.19 -1.95
CA GLY A 33 3.78 22.49 -1.86
C GLY A 33 2.93 22.85 -3.08
N VAL A 34 2.64 21.89 -3.97
CA VAL A 34 1.79 22.09 -5.15
C VAL A 34 0.40 21.52 -4.86
N HIS A 35 -0.64 22.36 -4.94
CA HIS A 35 -2.02 21.92 -4.73
C HIS A 35 -2.52 21.05 -5.91
N PRO A 36 -2.85 19.77 -5.71
CA PRO A 36 -3.21 18.85 -6.80
C PRO A 36 -4.59 19.10 -7.41
N TRP A 37 -5.39 19.98 -6.81
CA TRP A 37 -6.78 20.23 -7.20
C TRP A 37 -6.98 21.56 -7.94
N GLU A 38 -5.94 22.38 -8.04
CA GLU A 38 -6.01 23.72 -8.63
C GLU A 38 -4.80 24.02 -9.52
N GLY A 39 -5.03 24.83 -10.57
CA GLY A 39 -3.98 25.32 -11.47
C GLY A 39 -3.06 24.24 -12.03
N VAL A 40 -1.75 24.50 -11.95
CA VAL A 40 -0.69 23.65 -12.51
C VAL A 40 -0.67 22.24 -11.89
N GLY A 41 -1.05 22.11 -10.61
CA GLY A 41 -1.09 20.81 -9.94
C GLY A 41 -2.18 19.90 -10.51
N LEU A 42 -3.35 20.46 -10.84
CA LEU A 42 -4.43 19.72 -11.49
C LEU A 42 -4.02 19.25 -12.89
N GLU A 43 -3.43 20.14 -13.70
CA GLU A 43 -2.97 19.81 -15.06
C GLU A 43 -1.92 18.69 -15.04
N ALA A 44 -0.93 18.80 -14.16
CA ALA A 44 0.11 17.79 -13.99
C ALA A 44 -0.48 16.45 -13.54
N LEU A 45 -1.44 16.46 -12.60
CA LEU A 45 -2.11 15.24 -12.13
C LEU A 45 -2.95 14.59 -13.24
N LEU A 46 -3.63 15.38 -14.08
CA LEU A 46 -4.39 14.88 -15.23
C LEU A 46 -3.48 14.24 -16.27
N VAL A 47 -2.35 14.87 -16.60
CA VAL A 47 -1.38 14.31 -17.55
C VAL A 47 -0.78 13.00 -17.01
N LEU A 48 -0.42 12.97 -15.72
CA LEU A 48 0.09 11.77 -15.06
C LEU A 48 -0.97 10.66 -14.93
N SER A 49 -2.25 11.03 -14.83
CA SER A 49 -3.37 10.09 -14.75
C SER A 49 -3.53 9.28 -16.03
N ILE A 50 -3.24 9.85 -17.20
CA ILE A 50 -3.42 9.18 -18.50
C ILE A 50 -2.65 7.85 -18.59
N PRO A 51 -1.32 7.78 -18.39
CA PRO A 51 -0.61 6.51 -18.47
C PRO A 51 -1.06 5.50 -17.40
N ILE A 52 -1.43 5.98 -16.21
CA ILE A 52 -1.97 5.14 -15.14
C ILE A 52 -3.30 4.51 -15.56
N ASP A 53 -4.19 5.30 -16.17
CA ASP A 53 -5.49 4.84 -16.65
C ASP A 53 -5.36 3.85 -17.81
N VAL A 54 -4.47 4.13 -18.77
CA VAL A 54 -4.19 3.21 -19.89
C VAL A 54 -3.67 1.87 -19.37
N TRP A 55 -2.75 1.88 -18.40
CA TRP A 55 -2.22 0.68 -17.78
C TRP A 55 -3.31 -0.09 -17.01
N ALA A 56 -4.03 0.58 -16.11
CA ALA A 56 -5.08 -0.03 -15.29
C ALA A 56 -6.19 -0.64 -16.17
N LEU A 57 -6.60 0.08 -17.21
CA LEU A 57 -7.62 -0.38 -18.14
C LEU A 57 -7.12 -1.56 -18.98
N GLY A 58 -5.85 -1.56 -19.39
CA GLY A 58 -5.23 -2.69 -20.08
C GLY A 58 -5.13 -3.95 -19.22
N LEU A 59 -4.78 -3.81 -17.94
CA LEU A 59 -4.71 -4.92 -16.99
C LEU A 59 -6.10 -5.49 -16.69
N CYS A 60 -7.07 -4.62 -16.34
CA CYS A 60 -8.41 -5.01 -15.92
C CYS A 60 -9.31 -5.48 -17.06
N SER A 61 -9.15 -4.93 -18.28
CA SER A 61 -9.88 -5.47 -19.44
C SER A 61 -9.40 -6.89 -19.78
N ARG A 62 -8.10 -7.16 -19.69
CA ARG A 62 -7.53 -8.49 -19.90
C ARG A 62 -7.99 -9.50 -18.86
N THR A 63 -8.00 -9.15 -17.56
CA THR A 63 -8.54 -10.06 -16.52
C THR A 63 -9.97 -10.45 -16.84
N VAL A 64 -10.83 -9.46 -17.13
CA VAL A 64 -12.25 -9.69 -17.38
C VAL A 64 -12.44 -10.52 -18.66
N PHE A 65 -11.70 -10.25 -19.72
CA PHE A 65 -11.88 -10.95 -21.00
C PHE A 65 -11.39 -12.40 -20.93
N LEU A 66 -10.25 -12.65 -20.26
CA LEU A 66 -9.72 -14.00 -20.10
C LEU A 66 -10.50 -14.81 -19.07
N GLU A 67 -10.73 -14.27 -17.87
CA GLU A 67 -11.35 -15.01 -16.75
C GLU A 67 -12.85 -15.19 -16.92
N ARG A 68 -13.58 -14.16 -17.40
CA ARG A 68 -15.05 -14.18 -17.46
C ARG A 68 -15.61 -14.51 -18.83
N LEU A 69 -14.88 -14.21 -19.89
CA LEU A 69 -15.33 -14.43 -21.26
C LEU A 69 -14.52 -15.50 -21.98
N SER A 70 -13.39 -15.96 -21.40
CA SER A 70 -12.49 -16.95 -22.02
C SER A 70 -12.01 -16.51 -23.41
N VAL A 71 -11.69 -15.22 -23.57
CA VAL A 71 -11.21 -14.64 -24.84
C VAL A 71 -9.92 -13.87 -24.62
N ASP A 72 -8.96 -14.04 -25.52
CA ASP A 72 -7.66 -13.37 -25.47
C ASP A 72 -7.69 -12.06 -26.28
N PRO A 73 -7.62 -10.88 -25.62
CA PRO A 73 -7.64 -9.61 -26.34
C PRO A 73 -6.37 -9.35 -27.15
N PRO A 74 -6.50 -8.73 -28.33
CA PRO A 74 -5.34 -8.33 -29.12
C PRO A 74 -4.40 -7.40 -28.36
N LYS A 75 -3.12 -7.42 -28.74
CA LYS A 75 -2.09 -6.54 -28.13
C LYS A 75 -2.50 -5.06 -28.28
N GLY A 76 -2.27 -4.27 -27.24
CA GLY A 76 -2.62 -2.84 -27.22
C GLY A 76 -4.10 -2.54 -26.96
N THR A 77 -4.91 -3.52 -26.54
CA THR A 77 -6.33 -3.31 -26.19
C THR A 77 -6.51 -2.20 -25.15
N GLY A 78 -5.63 -2.10 -24.15
CA GLY A 78 -5.69 -1.03 -23.13
C GLY A 78 -5.69 0.38 -23.74
N LEU A 79 -4.72 0.71 -24.58
CA LEU A 79 -4.62 2.04 -25.19
C LEU A 79 -5.79 2.34 -26.12
N ARG A 80 -6.19 1.36 -26.96
CA ARG A 80 -7.29 1.54 -27.92
C ARG A 80 -8.64 1.68 -27.24
N LEU A 81 -8.89 0.87 -26.22
CA LEU A 81 -10.13 0.90 -25.44
C LEU A 81 -10.19 2.19 -24.61
N TRP A 82 -9.07 2.60 -23.98
CA TRP A 82 -8.97 3.89 -23.28
C TRP A 82 -9.29 5.06 -24.22
N GLY A 83 -8.68 5.11 -25.41
CA GLY A 83 -8.94 6.19 -26.38
C GLY A 83 -10.42 6.27 -26.80
N LEU A 84 -11.06 5.12 -27.06
CA LEU A 84 -12.48 5.08 -27.39
C LEU A 84 -13.37 5.50 -26.22
N TRP A 85 -13.05 5.06 -25.01
CA TRP A 85 -13.77 5.45 -23.79
C TRP A 85 -13.61 6.93 -23.46
N ALA A 86 -12.41 7.48 -23.67
CA ALA A 86 -12.12 8.89 -23.49
C ALA A 86 -12.95 9.73 -24.47
N VAL A 87 -12.90 9.42 -25.78
CA VAL A 87 -13.68 10.13 -26.80
C VAL A 87 -15.19 10.05 -26.51
N PHE A 88 -15.69 8.86 -26.15
CA PHE A 88 -17.09 8.70 -25.77
C PHE A 88 -17.46 9.53 -24.54
N SER A 89 -16.61 9.54 -23.51
CA SER A 89 -16.86 10.28 -22.26
C SER A 89 -16.76 11.79 -22.44
N VAL A 90 -15.86 12.27 -23.32
CA VAL A 90 -15.76 13.70 -23.68
C VAL A 90 -17.06 14.21 -24.31
N VAL A 91 -17.80 13.37 -25.03
CA VAL A 91 -19.11 13.74 -25.60
C VAL A 91 -20.24 13.49 -24.62
N TYR A 92 -20.23 12.36 -23.92
CA TYR A 92 -21.33 11.93 -23.06
C TYR A 92 -21.41 12.70 -21.74
N LEU A 93 -20.29 13.03 -21.11
CA LEU A 93 -20.29 13.72 -19.81
C LEU A 93 -20.84 15.15 -19.89
N PRO A 94 -20.49 15.99 -20.90
CA PRO A 94 -21.13 17.29 -21.08
C PRO A 94 -22.63 17.16 -21.36
N LEU A 95 -23.03 16.17 -22.16
CA LEU A 95 -24.44 15.90 -22.41
C LEU A 95 -25.18 15.52 -21.12
N LEU A 96 -24.58 14.65 -20.30
CA LEU A 96 -25.11 14.28 -18.99
C LEU A 96 -25.26 15.50 -18.08
N PHE A 97 -24.25 16.36 -18.03
CA PHE A 97 -24.28 17.60 -17.25
C PHE A 97 -25.41 18.53 -17.71
N MET A 98 -25.58 18.72 -19.02
CA MET A 98 -26.66 19.54 -19.59
C MET A 98 -28.05 18.98 -19.26
N ILE A 99 -28.26 17.68 -19.45
CA ILE A 99 -29.56 17.03 -19.16
C ILE A 99 -29.86 17.11 -17.67
N LEU A 100 -28.90 16.77 -16.82
CA LEU A 100 -29.09 16.78 -15.37
C LEU A 100 -29.31 18.20 -14.83
N GLY A 101 -28.56 19.19 -15.36
CA GLY A 101 -28.75 20.60 -15.04
C GLY A 101 -30.14 21.10 -15.44
N GLY A 102 -30.61 20.73 -16.63
CA GLY A 102 -31.97 21.01 -17.09
C GLY A 102 -33.03 20.42 -16.18
N VAL A 103 -32.94 19.12 -15.86
CA VAL A 103 -33.88 18.44 -14.96
C VAL A 103 -33.87 19.07 -13.57
N LYS A 104 -32.69 19.37 -13.03
CA LYS A 104 -32.56 20.04 -11.73
C LYS A 104 -33.26 21.39 -11.74
N SER A 105 -33.03 22.23 -12.75
CA SER A 105 -33.64 23.56 -12.85
C SER A 105 -35.17 23.49 -12.95
N LEU A 106 -35.69 22.56 -13.76
CA LEU A 106 -37.13 22.35 -13.91
C LEU A 106 -37.75 21.84 -12.61
N ALA A 107 -37.10 20.87 -11.95
CA ALA A 107 -37.55 20.35 -10.67
C ALA A 107 -37.56 21.45 -9.60
N GLN A 108 -36.49 22.25 -9.48
CA GLN A 108 -36.44 23.38 -8.53
C GLN A 108 -37.56 24.39 -8.78
N SER A 109 -37.81 24.76 -10.04
CA SER A 109 -38.90 25.67 -10.39
C SER A 109 -40.27 25.12 -10.01
N ALA A 110 -40.53 23.83 -10.29
CA ALA A 110 -41.80 23.19 -9.95
C ALA A 110 -42.00 23.07 -8.43
N VAL A 111 -40.93 22.77 -7.69
CA VAL A 111 -40.96 22.65 -6.24
C VAL A 111 -41.18 24.00 -5.56
N HIS A 112 -40.49 25.07 -5.99
CA HIS A 112 -40.73 26.42 -5.48
C HIS A 112 -42.18 26.87 -5.70
N ALA A 113 -42.73 26.63 -6.89
CA ALA A 113 -44.12 26.97 -7.19
C ALA A 113 -45.11 26.20 -6.28
N THR A 114 -44.85 24.91 -6.06
CA THR A 114 -45.68 24.06 -5.19
C THR A 114 -45.60 24.49 -3.73
N LEU A 115 -44.40 24.75 -3.21
CA LEU A 115 -44.20 25.19 -1.82
C LEU A 115 -44.82 26.55 -1.55
N HIS A 116 -44.69 27.50 -2.48
CA HIS A 116 -45.33 28.81 -2.37
C HIS A 116 -46.86 28.69 -2.34
N PHE A 117 -47.44 27.81 -3.16
CA PHE A 117 -48.88 27.53 -3.16
C PHE A 117 -49.35 26.92 -1.83
N VAL A 118 -48.60 25.96 -1.28
CA VAL A 118 -48.93 25.31 0.00
C VAL A 118 -48.84 26.30 1.17
N GLU A 119 -47.80 27.13 1.19
CA GLU A 119 -47.60 28.17 2.22
C GLU A 119 -48.71 29.23 2.19
N SER A 120 -49.19 29.58 0.99
CA SER A 120 -50.23 30.59 0.81
C SER A 120 -51.65 30.10 1.13
N ASN A 121 -51.93 28.80 0.96
CA ASN A 121 -53.30 28.27 0.98
C ASN A 121 -53.59 27.23 2.07
N VAL A 122 -52.57 26.62 2.68
CA VAL A 122 -52.76 25.45 3.56
C VAL A 122 -52.15 25.68 4.93
N ILE A 123 -50.83 25.73 5.04
CA ILE A 123 -50.11 25.74 6.33
C ILE A 123 -48.84 26.59 6.20
N VAL A 124 -48.52 27.37 7.24
CA VAL A 124 -47.21 28.01 7.40
C VAL A 124 -46.18 26.96 7.83
N ILE A 125 -45.24 26.65 6.94
CA ILE A 125 -44.21 25.64 7.17
C ILE A 125 -42.96 26.32 7.78
N PRO A 126 -42.37 25.80 8.87
CA PRO A 126 -41.11 26.30 9.42
C PRO A 126 -39.96 26.25 8.39
N ILE A 127 -39.04 27.23 8.46
CA ILE A 127 -37.95 27.41 7.49
C ILE A 127 -37.08 26.15 7.33
N ALA A 128 -36.80 25.45 8.43
CA ALA A 128 -35.99 24.23 8.40
C ALA A 128 -36.67 23.09 7.61
N GLU A 129 -37.98 22.90 7.81
CA GLU A 129 -38.76 21.89 7.11
C GLU A 129 -38.87 22.22 5.61
N LYS A 130 -39.06 23.50 5.28
CA LYS A 130 -39.12 23.99 3.90
C LYS A 130 -37.86 23.62 3.10
N ILE A 131 -36.67 23.86 3.66
CA ILE A 131 -35.40 23.53 2.98
C ILE A 131 -35.26 22.02 2.78
N SER A 132 -35.63 21.22 3.78
CA SER A 132 -35.54 19.76 3.70
C SER A 132 -36.52 19.17 2.67
N LEU A 133 -37.76 19.65 2.64
CA LEU A 133 -38.77 19.25 1.66
C LEU A 133 -38.37 19.68 0.27
N GLU A 134 -37.86 20.91 0.12
CA GLU A 134 -37.36 21.40 -1.16
C GLU A 134 -36.26 20.49 -1.69
N LEU A 135 -35.22 20.21 -0.88
CA LEU A 135 -34.10 19.35 -1.25
C LEU A 135 -34.55 17.94 -1.66
N VAL A 136 -35.49 17.33 -0.94
CA VAL A 136 -35.98 15.98 -1.27
C VAL A 136 -36.84 16.00 -2.54
N MET A 137 -37.74 16.98 -2.68
CA MET A 137 -38.68 17.04 -3.80
C MET A 137 -37.98 17.26 -5.14
N TRP A 138 -36.94 18.09 -5.22
CA TRP A 138 -36.15 18.22 -6.46
C TRP A 138 -34.97 17.23 -6.53
N GLY A 139 -34.43 16.82 -5.39
CA GLY A 139 -33.29 15.90 -5.31
C GLY A 139 -33.62 14.47 -5.75
N LEU A 140 -34.80 13.94 -5.38
CA LEU A 140 -35.25 12.62 -5.81
C LEU A 140 -35.37 12.47 -7.34
N PRO A 141 -36.10 13.33 -8.08
CA PRO A 141 -36.17 13.21 -9.53
C PRO A 141 -34.80 13.44 -10.19
N ALA A 142 -33.98 14.37 -9.67
CA ALA A 142 -32.63 14.60 -10.19
C ALA A 142 -31.72 13.38 -10.00
N THR A 143 -31.78 12.71 -8.85
CA THR A 143 -31.00 11.49 -8.58
C THR A 143 -31.44 10.31 -9.41
N ILE A 144 -32.76 10.11 -9.62
CA ILE A 144 -33.28 9.07 -10.52
C ILE A 144 -32.76 9.28 -11.94
N VAL A 145 -32.83 10.51 -12.45
CA VAL A 145 -32.31 10.84 -13.79
C VAL A 145 -30.80 10.62 -13.86
N LEU A 146 -30.05 11.03 -12.83
CA LEU A 146 -28.61 10.76 -12.76
C LEU A 146 -28.31 9.27 -12.85
N ILE A 147 -29.03 8.42 -12.11
CA ILE A 147 -28.85 6.96 -12.14
C ILE A 147 -29.11 6.41 -13.55
N ILE A 148 -30.17 6.86 -14.23
CA ILE A 148 -30.49 6.44 -15.60
C ILE A 148 -29.38 6.86 -16.56
N LEU A 149 -28.88 8.10 -16.45
CA LEU A 149 -27.81 8.60 -17.32
C LEU A 149 -26.48 7.88 -17.07
N VAL A 150 -26.14 7.58 -15.81
CA VAL A 150 -24.96 6.78 -15.45
C VAL A 150 -25.10 5.35 -15.97
N TYR A 151 -26.29 4.76 -15.88
CA TYR A 151 -26.54 3.44 -16.47
C TYR A 151 -26.35 3.47 -18.00
N GLY A 152 -26.86 4.50 -18.69
CA GLY A 152 -26.64 4.72 -20.11
C GLY A 152 -25.15 4.89 -20.46
N TRP A 153 -24.39 5.58 -19.62
CA TRP A 153 -22.94 5.74 -19.77
C TRP A 153 -22.23 4.38 -19.67
N LEU A 154 -22.53 3.59 -18.63
CA LEU A 154 -21.98 2.24 -18.45
C LEU A 154 -22.36 1.30 -19.59
N PHE A 155 -23.59 1.40 -20.10
CA PHE A 155 -24.04 0.66 -21.27
C PHE A 155 -23.21 1.03 -22.51
N GLY A 156 -22.94 2.32 -22.74
CA GLY A 156 -22.10 2.80 -23.84
C GLY A 156 -20.66 2.31 -23.75
N LEU A 157 -20.03 2.43 -22.58
CA LEU A 157 -18.68 1.91 -22.32
C LEU A 157 -18.58 0.40 -22.58
N GLY A 158 -19.58 -0.35 -22.10
CA GLY A 158 -19.69 -1.78 -22.33
C GLY A 158 -19.92 -2.16 -23.78
N ALA A 159 -20.74 -1.40 -24.51
CA ALA A 159 -20.97 -1.61 -25.94
C ALA A 159 -19.68 -1.39 -26.76
N LEU A 160 -18.84 -0.43 -26.37
CA LEU A 160 -17.52 -0.24 -26.96
C LEU A 160 -16.57 -1.39 -26.62
N ALA A 161 -16.55 -1.84 -25.37
CA ALA A 161 -15.74 -2.99 -24.95
C ALA A 161 -16.16 -4.28 -25.67
N GLN A 162 -17.45 -4.47 -25.94
CA GLN A 162 -17.99 -5.62 -26.67
C GLN A 162 -17.40 -5.75 -28.08
N ARG A 163 -17.04 -4.63 -28.73
CA ARG A 163 -16.40 -4.65 -30.05
C ARG A 163 -15.03 -5.35 -29.98
N PHE A 164 -14.29 -5.12 -28.90
CA PHE A 164 -13.00 -5.79 -28.68
C PHE A 164 -13.19 -7.26 -28.35
N VAL A 165 -14.18 -7.61 -27.52
CA VAL A 165 -14.50 -9.02 -27.22
C VAL A 165 -14.79 -9.80 -28.51
N ARG A 166 -15.58 -9.22 -29.42
CA ARG A 166 -15.90 -9.86 -30.72
C ARG A 166 -14.70 -10.00 -31.66
N ALA A 167 -13.72 -9.12 -31.54
CA ALA A 167 -12.49 -9.16 -32.33
C ALA A 167 -11.38 -10.02 -31.68
N SER A 168 -11.63 -10.58 -30.50
CA SER A 168 -10.66 -11.33 -29.71
C SER A 168 -10.73 -12.83 -30.04
N THR A 169 -9.63 -13.54 -29.83
CA THR A 169 -9.56 -14.98 -30.14
C THR A 169 -10.08 -15.81 -28.96
N PRO A 170 -11.01 -16.77 -29.17
CA PRO A 170 -11.47 -17.63 -28.10
C PRO A 170 -10.32 -18.46 -27.54
N VAL A 171 -10.29 -18.62 -26.22
CA VAL A 171 -9.34 -19.46 -25.51
C VAL A 171 -10.10 -20.71 -25.06
N GLU A 172 -9.76 -21.84 -25.67
CA GLU A 172 -10.28 -23.14 -25.28
C GLU A 172 -9.37 -23.75 -24.21
N GLY A 173 -9.95 -24.31 -23.15
CA GLY A 173 -9.20 -24.95 -22.06
C GLY A 173 -10.03 -25.08 -20.78
N ALA A 174 -9.51 -25.86 -19.83
CA ALA A 174 -10.09 -25.88 -18.49
C ALA A 174 -9.89 -24.52 -17.81
N PHE A 175 -10.77 -24.16 -16.87
CA PHE A 175 -10.65 -22.87 -16.16
C PHE A 175 -9.27 -22.70 -15.51
N GLN A 176 -8.68 -23.78 -14.99
CA GLN A 176 -7.33 -23.77 -14.42
C GLN A 176 -6.25 -23.38 -15.44
N ASP A 177 -6.37 -23.80 -16.71
CA ASP A 177 -5.40 -23.47 -17.75
C ASP A 177 -5.47 -21.98 -18.12
N ILE A 178 -6.69 -21.42 -18.11
CA ILE A 178 -6.92 -19.99 -18.34
C ILE A 178 -6.30 -19.16 -17.21
N VAL A 179 -6.50 -19.57 -15.95
CA VAL A 179 -5.89 -18.91 -14.79
C VAL A 179 -4.37 -19.03 -14.83
N SER A 180 -3.84 -20.21 -15.12
CA SER A 180 -2.40 -20.44 -15.25
C SER A 180 -1.77 -19.57 -16.33
N LYS A 181 -2.38 -19.50 -17.53
CA LYS A 181 -1.96 -18.60 -18.60
C LYS A 181 -1.99 -17.14 -18.15
N TRP A 182 -3.01 -16.76 -17.41
CA TRP A 182 -3.13 -15.40 -16.89
C TRP A 182 -2.08 -15.06 -15.83
N ASP A 183 -1.79 -15.96 -14.90
CA ASP A 183 -0.74 -15.78 -13.90
C ASP A 183 0.64 -15.70 -14.57
N LEU A 184 0.91 -16.53 -15.57
CA LEU A 184 2.12 -16.47 -16.38
C LEU A 184 2.28 -15.14 -17.13
N LEU A 185 1.18 -14.46 -17.48
CA LEU A 185 1.22 -13.14 -18.11
C LEU A 185 1.56 -12.00 -17.12
N ARG A 186 1.37 -12.23 -15.82
CA ARG A 186 1.69 -11.25 -14.77
C ARG A 186 3.09 -11.41 -14.22
N ILE A 187 3.61 -12.64 -14.23
CA ILE A 187 4.98 -12.92 -13.83
C ILE A 187 5.89 -12.34 -14.91
N PRO A 188 6.70 -11.31 -14.60
CA PRO A 188 7.69 -10.82 -15.54
C PRO A 188 8.63 -11.97 -15.89
N ARG A 189 8.97 -12.08 -17.16
CA ARG A 189 9.93 -13.07 -17.65
C ARG A 189 11.27 -12.98 -16.90
N ASP A 190 11.60 -11.77 -16.44
CA ASP A 190 12.82 -11.45 -15.67
C ASP A 190 12.47 -11.01 -14.24
N GLN A 191 12.29 -11.99 -13.34
CA GLN A 191 12.10 -11.76 -11.91
C GLN A 191 13.19 -10.87 -11.24
N PRO A 192 14.50 -11.01 -11.55
CA PRO A 192 15.50 -10.12 -10.95
C PRO A 192 15.37 -8.67 -11.42
N LEU A 193 14.87 -8.43 -12.64
CA LEU A 193 14.61 -7.08 -13.15
C LEU A 193 13.45 -6.44 -12.40
N LEU A 194 12.40 -7.20 -12.05
CA LEU A 194 11.31 -6.67 -11.23
C LEU A 194 11.78 -6.30 -9.83
N LEU A 195 12.60 -7.14 -9.18
CA LEU A 195 13.11 -6.83 -7.84
C LEU A 195 13.98 -5.57 -7.87
N THR A 196 14.87 -5.44 -8.85
CA THR A 196 15.73 -4.25 -9.01
C THR A 196 14.92 -3.01 -9.35
N ALA A 197 13.90 -3.10 -10.22
CA ALA A 197 13.00 -2.00 -10.51
C ALA A 197 12.18 -1.56 -9.28
N PHE A 198 11.64 -2.52 -8.51
CA PHE A 198 10.86 -2.25 -7.32
C PHE A 198 11.70 -1.60 -6.22
N THR A 199 12.87 -2.17 -5.93
CA THR A 199 13.82 -1.61 -4.95
C THR A 199 14.35 -0.26 -5.38
N GLY A 200 14.72 -0.11 -6.66
CA GLY A 200 15.15 1.16 -7.24
C GLY A 200 14.08 2.25 -7.14
N THR A 201 12.83 1.91 -7.48
CA THR A 201 11.69 2.84 -7.32
C THR A 201 11.50 3.21 -5.86
N GLY A 202 11.58 2.25 -4.93
CA GLY A 202 11.48 2.50 -3.49
C GLY A 202 12.57 3.45 -2.98
N VAL A 203 13.83 3.24 -3.39
CA VAL A 203 14.95 4.12 -3.04
C VAL A 203 14.72 5.53 -3.57
N VAL A 204 14.31 5.67 -4.84
CA VAL A 204 13.99 6.99 -5.42
C VAL A 204 12.85 7.66 -4.65
N LEU A 205 11.80 6.92 -4.30
CA LEU A 205 10.67 7.47 -3.55
C LEU A 205 11.08 7.94 -2.15
N ILE A 206 11.96 7.20 -1.47
CA ILE A 206 12.55 7.60 -0.19
C ILE A 206 13.41 8.85 -0.37
N MET A 207 14.24 8.93 -1.40
CA MET A 207 15.07 10.11 -1.68
C MET A 207 14.21 11.35 -1.97
N VAL A 208 13.17 11.20 -2.78
CA VAL A 208 12.19 12.27 -3.06
C VAL A 208 11.46 12.67 -1.78
N PHE A 209 11.03 11.71 -0.98
CA PHE A 209 10.38 11.98 0.30
C PHE A 209 11.31 12.75 1.26
N TRP A 210 12.58 12.35 1.38
CA TRP A 210 13.56 13.08 2.19
C TRP A 210 13.90 14.46 1.63
N GLY A 211 13.93 14.63 0.32
CA GLY A 211 14.20 15.92 -0.33
C GLY A 211 13.02 16.90 -0.29
N LEU A 212 11.79 16.39 -0.21
CA LEU A 212 10.56 17.20 -0.14
C LEU A 212 10.07 17.43 1.29
N LEU A 213 10.49 16.61 2.26
CA LEU A 213 10.18 16.88 3.65
C LEU A 213 10.78 18.25 4.01
N PRO A 214 9.97 19.19 4.53
CA PRO A 214 10.53 20.40 5.12
C PRO A 214 11.51 19.94 6.21
N VAL A 215 12.67 20.58 6.28
CA VAL A 215 13.64 20.35 7.36
C VAL A 215 12.97 20.81 8.64
N SER A 216 12.16 19.94 9.24
CA SER A 216 11.53 20.11 10.54
C SER A 216 12.57 19.90 11.64
N THR A 217 13.78 20.42 11.45
CA THR A 217 14.52 20.94 12.60
C THR A 217 13.70 22.11 13.09
N PRO A 218 13.15 22.06 14.32
CA PRO A 218 12.43 23.18 14.89
C PRO A 218 13.34 24.40 14.80
N HIS A 219 13.09 25.29 13.84
CA HIS A 219 13.58 26.65 13.98
C HIS A 219 12.76 27.20 15.13
N PRO A 220 13.39 27.60 16.25
CA PRO A 220 12.66 28.35 17.26
C PRO A 220 12.04 29.53 16.52
N HIS A 221 10.70 29.62 16.56
CA HIS A 221 10.00 30.79 16.07
C HIS A 221 10.68 32.01 16.71
N GLU A 222 10.91 33.09 15.97
CA GLU A 222 11.56 34.30 16.49
C GLU A 222 10.83 34.89 17.72
N GLU A 223 9.58 34.46 17.94
CA GLU A 223 8.72 34.80 19.07
C GLU A 223 8.97 33.96 20.35
N TYR A 224 9.80 32.91 20.28
CA TYR A 224 10.19 32.11 21.44
C TYR A 224 11.57 32.59 21.95
N GLU A 225 11.57 33.60 22.83
CA GLU A 225 12.71 33.79 23.73
C GLU A 225 12.81 32.55 24.62
N PHE A 226 13.88 31.77 24.45
CA PHE A 226 14.30 30.87 25.50
C PHE A 226 14.60 31.74 26.72
N VAL A 227 13.65 31.81 27.66
CA VAL A 227 13.96 32.26 29.00
C VAL A 227 14.92 31.19 29.54
N ASP A 228 16.22 31.46 29.40
CA ASP A 228 17.26 30.76 30.14
C ASP A 228 16.98 31.06 31.61
N VAL A 229 16.11 30.25 32.20
CA VAL A 229 15.94 30.22 33.64
C VAL A 229 17.29 29.75 34.15
N GLN A 230 18.13 30.71 34.55
CA GLN A 230 19.38 30.42 35.23
C GLN A 230 19.03 29.42 36.32
N LYS A 231 19.52 28.19 36.19
CA LYS A 231 19.36 27.19 37.23
C LYS A 231 20.03 27.77 38.46
N VAL A 232 19.24 28.35 39.34
CA VAL A 232 19.70 28.81 40.64
C VAL A 232 20.29 27.58 41.30
N GLU A 233 21.62 27.53 41.38
CA GLU A 233 22.33 26.48 42.08
C GLU A 233 21.81 26.51 43.53
N LYS A 234 21.01 25.50 43.88
CA LYS A 234 20.51 25.36 45.25
C LYS A 234 21.74 25.25 46.14
N LYS A 235 22.00 26.28 46.94
CA LYS A 235 23.10 26.33 47.91
C LYS A 235 23.06 25.07 48.79
N ILE A 236 23.94 24.13 48.47
CA ILE A 236 24.03 22.86 49.16
C ILE A 236 24.54 23.17 50.56
N VAL A 237 23.71 22.97 51.58
CA VAL A 237 24.15 23.07 52.97
C VAL A 237 24.87 21.76 53.31
N PRO A 238 26.21 21.74 53.48
CA PRO A 238 26.97 20.49 53.57
C PRO A 238 26.49 19.57 54.70
N LYS A 239 26.04 20.17 55.81
CA LYS A 239 25.49 19.45 56.97
C LYS A 239 24.25 18.61 56.65
N LYS A 240 23.41 19.04 55.70
CA LYS A 240 22.23 18.26 55.28
C LYS A 240 22.62 17.08 54.40
N VAL A 241 23.62 17.26 53.53
CA VAL A 241 24.14 16.19 52.67
C VAL A 241 24.86 15.13 53.49
N ILE A 242 25.65 15.54 54.49
CA ILE A 242 26.34 14.61 55.40
C ILE A 242 25.31 13.79 56.19
N LYS A 243 24.27 14.42 56.76
CA LYS A 243 23.23 13.70 57.50
C LYS A 243 22.41 12.74 56.62
N SER A 244 22.15 13.10 55.36
CA SER A 244 21.54 12.16 54.40
C SER A 244 22.47 11.03 54.00
N ALA A 245 23.77 11.29 53.88
CA ALA A 245 24.76 10.27 53.57
C ALA A 245 24.94 9.29 54.75
N GLU A 246 24.93 9.77 55.99
CA GLU A 246 24.92 8.94 57.20
C GLU A 246 23.68 8.04 57.27
N GLN A 247 22.49 8.56 56.90
CA GLN A 247 21.28 7.74 56.81
C GLN A 247 21.36 6.66 55.73
N VAL A 248 22.00 6.96 54.60
CA VAL A 248 22.23 5.97 53.53
C VAL A 248 23.25 4.92 53.97
N LEU A 249 24.34 5.33 54.65
CA LEU A 249 25.32 4.40 55.22
C LEU A 249 24.69 3.48 56.27
N ALA A 250 23.88 4.02 57.19
CA ALA A 250 23.21 3.21 58.20
C ALA A 250 22.23 2.19 57.57
N ARG A 251 21.56 2.57 56.47
CA ARG A 251 20.71 1.63 55.71
C ARG A 251 21.53 0.55 55.00
N ALA A 252 22.68 0.93 54.44
CA ALA A 252 23.60 0.00 53.78
C ALA A 252 24.23 -0.98 54.77
N GLU A 253 24.61 -0.54 55.97
CA GLU A 253 25.11 -1.39 57.04
C GLU A 253 24.04 -2.34 57.58
N ALA A 254 22.78 -1.89 57.66
CA ALA A 254 21.66 -2.75 58.02
C ALA A 254 21.42 -3.84 56.96
N THR A 255 21.50 -3.50 55.68
CA THR A 255 21.37 -4.48 54.59
C THR A 255 22.57 -5.43 54.51
N LEU A 256 23.79 -4.95 54.76
CA LEU A 256 24.98 -5.82 54.83
C LEU A 256 24.89 -6.81 55.99
N LYS A 257 24.43 -6.38 57.17
CA LYS A 257 24.21 -7.28 58.32
C LYS A 257 23.09 -8.30 58.09
N GLU A 258 22.10 -7.95 57.26
CA GLU A 258 21.04 -8.86 56.83
C GLU A 258 21.61 -9.90 55.84
N LEU A 259 22.40 -9.47 54.86
CA LEU A 259 23.09 -10.36 53.92
C LEU A 259 24.15 -11.27 54.57
N GLU A 260 24.91 -10.79 55.57
CA GLU A 260 25.91 -11.60 56.29
C GLU A 260 25.27 -12.69 57.17
N LYS A 261 24.07 -12.43 57.70
CA LYS A 261 23.28 -13.46 58.39
C LYS A 261 22.70 -14.49 57.42
N GLU A 262 22.49 -14.13 56.16
CA GLU A 262 22.01 -15.02 55.11
C GLU A 262 23.12 -15.83 54.43
N ASN A 263 24.43 -15.53 54.62
CA ASN A 263 25.52 -16.25 53.94
C ASN A 263 26.87 -16.32 54.72
N PRO A 264 27.10 -17.35 55.55
CA PRO A 264 28.38 -17.57 56.22
C PRO A 264 29.41 -18.38 55.41
N ALA A 265 29.42 -18.31 54.07
CA ALA A 265 30.25 -19.19 53.23
C ALA A 265 31.07 -18.50 52.11
N ALA A 266 31.26 -17.19 52.15
CA ALA A 266 31.94 -16.46 51.06
C ALA A 266 33.09 -15.55 51.51
N GLU A 267 33.81 -15.92 52.55
CA GLU A 267 35.15 -15.36 52.82
C GLU A 267 36.20 -16.46 52.76
N THR A 268 36.79 -16.66 51.59
CA THR A 268 38.25 -16.78 51.49
C THR A 268 38.74 -16.53 50.07
N ALA A 269 39.63 -15.54 49.98
CA ALA A 269 40.68 -15.33 48.98
C ALA A 269 40.34 -14.65 47.63
N LYS A 270 40.29 -13.31 47.68
CA LYS A 270 40.99 -12.46 46.70
C LYS A 270 42.49 -12.53 46.96
N GLY A 271 43.30 -12.61 45.91
CA GLY A 271 44.74 -12.36 45.97
C GLY A 271 45.41 -12.45 44.60
N GLU A 272 45.72 -11.30 44.00
CA GLU A 272 46.48 -11.20 42.75
C GLU A 272 47.99 -11.01 43.04
N LYS A 273 48.80 -11.73 42.24
CA LYS A 273 50.22 -11.52 41.81
C LYS A 273 51.41 -11.93 42.70
N GLY A 274 52.22 -12.85 42.13
CA GLY A 274 53.63 -13.07 42.46
C GLY A 274 54.32 -14.16 41.61
N ALA A 275 54.98 -13.74 40.51
CA ALA A 275 56.18 -14.26 39.82
C ALA A 275 56.41 -15.75 39.42
N ALA A 276 56.93 -15.89 38.18
CA ALA A 276 57.67 -17.01 37.54
C ALA A 276 56.87 -18.29 37.23
N GLY A 277 56.97 -18.96 36.08
CA GLY A 277 57.83 -18.92 34.90
C GLY A 277 57.66 -20.28 34.16
N GLN A 278 57.87 -20.29 32.84
CA GLN A 278 58.05 -21.46 31.96
C GLN A 278 56.82 -22.32 31.62
N GLU A 279 56.47 -22.39 30.32
CA GLU A 279 56.82 -23.48 29.35
C GLU A 279 56.20 -24.82 29.77
N LYS A 280 55.53 -25.63 28.96
CA LYS A 280 55.49 -25.89 27.51
C LYS A 280 54.32 -26.89 27.29
N PRO A 281 54.00 -27.26 26.03
CA PRO A 281 52.77 -27.93 25.61
C PRO A 281 52.89 -29.47 25.70
N SER A 282 51.92 -30.16 25.07
CA SER A 282 51.81 -31.60 24.79
C SER A 282 50.74 -32.28 25.67
N THR A 283 49.96 -33.26 25.26
CA THR A 283 49.71 -34.02 24.01
C THR A 283 48.67 -35.08 24.42
N GLN A 284 48.15 -35.84 23.45
CA GLN A 284 47.52 -37.17 23.63
C GLN A 284 46.09 -37.14 24.20
N ALA A 285 45.19 -38.04 23.82
CA ALA A 285 45.24 -39.19 22.92
C ALA A 285 43.79 -39.55 22.60
N THR A 286 43.53 -40.06 21.41
CA THR A 286 42.51 -41.11 21.29
C THR A 286 43.21 -42.42 21.60
N PRO A 287 42.54 -43.38 22.27
CA PRO A 287 42.29 -44.59 21.50
C PRO A 287 40.97 -45.31 21.82
N ALA A 288 40.49 -45.95 20.76
CA ALA A 288 39.92 -47.30 20.71
C ALA A 288 38.50 -47.59 21.24
N ALA A 289 37.67 -47.99 20.26
CA ALA A 289 36.75 -49.15 20.27
C ALA A 289 35.53 -49.08 21.22
N ALA A 290 34.34 -49.60 20.93
CA ALA A 290 33.98 -50.71 20.07
C ALA A 290 32.46 -50.72 19.79
N LYS A 291 32.12 -51.36 18.66
CA LYS A 291 30.93 -52.21 18.42
C LYS A 291 29.52 -51.58 18.41
N LYS A 292 29.04 -51.38 17.19
CA LYS A 292 27.74 -51.93 16.72
C LYS A 292 27.82 -53.47 16.65
N PRO A 293 26.70 -54.20 16.74
CA PRO A 293 26.19 -54.86 15.52
C PRO A 293 24.64 -54.90 15.46
N ALA A 294 24.03 -54.57 14.31
CA ALA A 294 23.58 -55.47 13.22
C ALA A 294 22.04 -55.66 13.32
N ALA A 295 21.26 -55.93 12.27
CA ALA A 295 21.55 -56.47 10.95
C ALA A 295 20.45 -56.03 9.96
N THR A 296 20.79 -55.90 8.68
CA THR A 296 20.29 -56.78 7.61
C THR A 296 20.95 -56.33 6.32
N GLY A 297 21.42 -57.30 5.53
CA GLY A 297 22.12 -57.06 4.29
C GLY A 297 21.67 -58.00 3.19
N ALA A 298 22.53 -58.04 2.18
CA ALA A 298 22.63 -58.96 1.04
C ALA A 298 21.67 -58.69 -0.14
N ALA A 299 22.11 -58.77 -1.40
CA ALA A 299 23.45 -58.93 -1.97
C ALA A 299 23.39 -58.78 -3.50
N GLY A 300 24.45 -58.22 -4.08
CA GLY A 300 25.22 -58.70 -5.25
C GLY A 300 24.58 -58.68 -6.65
N SER A 301 25.34 -58.68 -7.74
CA SER A 301 26.77 -58.41 -7.99
C SER A 301 26.98 -58.32 -9.51
N ASP A 302 28.17 -57.84 -9.86
CA ASP A 302 28.96 -58.12 -11.07
C ASP A 302 28.97 -57.06 -12.19
N GLY A 303 30.17 -56.53 -12.37
CA GLY A 303 30.58 -55.63 -13.44
C GLY A 303 31.55 -56.30 -14.42
N HIS A 304 31.99 -55.54 -15.42
CA HIS A 304 33.31 -55.71 -16.03
C HIS A 304 33.68 -54.46 -16.83
N ASP A 305 34.85 -53.91 -16.52
CA ASP A 305 35.60 -52.99 -17.37
C ASP A 305 36.29 -53.76 -18.51
N HIS A 306 36.51 -53.10 -19.65
CA HIS A 306 37.76 -53.23 -20.38
C HIS A 306 38.01 -52.02 -21.30
N ASP A 307 39.30 -51.69 -21.35
CA ASP A 307 40.03 -50.57 -21.95
C ASP A 307 40.36 -50.78 -23.46
N HIS A 308 40.88 -49.71 -24.06
CA HIS A 308 41.68 -49.54 -25.29
C HIS A 308 41.03 -49.03 -26.60
N GLY A 309 41.48 -47.85 -27.03
CA GLY A 309 42.38 -47.76 -28.20
C GLY A 309 41.84 -47.22 -29.54
N ASP A 310 42.17 -45.95 -29.80
CA ASP A 310 42.84 -45.43 -31.02
C ASP A 310 42.20 -45.33 -32.44
N HIS A 311 42.63 -44.23 -33.09
CA HIS A 311 42.83 -43.93 -34.53
C HIS A 311 41.65 -43.59 -35.49
N GLN A 312 41.70 -42.30 -35.91
CA GLN A 312 41.67 -41.73 -37.28
C GLN A 312 40.95 -42.49 -38.41
N HIS A 313 40.06 -41.76 -39.10
CA HIS A 313 40.13 -41.50 -40.54
C HIS A 313 39.38 -40.22 -40.90
#